data_AF-A0A7X3SLD3-F1
#
_entry.id   AF-A0A7X3SLD3-F1
#
_cell.length_a   1.000
_cell.length_b   1.000
_cell.length_c   1.000
_cell.angle_alpha   90.00
_cell.angle_beta   90.00
_cell.angle_gamma   90.00
#
_symmetry.space_group_name_H-M   'P 1'
#
loop_
_entity.id
_entity.type
_entity.pdbx_description
1 polymer ?
#
loop_
_entity_poly.entity_id
_entity_poly.type
_entity_poly.pdbx_seq_one_letter_code
_entity_poly.pdbx_strand_id
1 'polypeptide(L)'
;MYRKQLEQAFCRKISGELTIFRYEVLQGEKEAIYEAAYQIDSIISIYELLVEMSSRLSTETLEAAVMFPNILTFLYREWLGYEDSYTADIQYCLDKELAKLRRDYRDMKEENIV
;
A
#
# COMPACT_ATOMS: atom_id res chain seq x y z
N MET A 1 26.68 -17.63 -11.97
CA MET A 1 25.65 -18.70 -11.99
C MET A 1 24.75 -18.62 -10.77
N TYR A 2 25.32 -18.53 -9.56
CA TYR A 2 24.61 -18.40 -8.27
C TYR A 2 23.55 -17.28 -8.20
N ARG A 3 23.91 -16.04 -8.51
CA ARG A 3 22.98 -14.90 -8.48
C ARG A 3 21.74 -15.08 -9.36
N LYS A 4 21.91 -15.62 -10.58
CA LYS A 4 20.79 -15.89 -11.49
C LYS A 4 19.84 -16.96 -10.93
N GLN A 5 20.38 -17.95 -10.22
CA GLN A 5 19.57 -18.95 -9.52
C GLN A 5 18.82 -18.34 -8.34
N LEU A 6 19.45 -17.42 -7.60
CA LEU A 6 18.79 -16.67 -6.52
C LEU A 6 17.65 -15.80 -7.05
N GLU A 7 17.87 -15.06 -8.14
CA GLU A 7 16.82 -14.28 -8.79
C GLU A 7 15.63 -15.16 -9.21
N GLN A 8 15.91 -16.30 -9.85
CA GLN A 8 14.86 -17.26 -10.22
C GLN A 8 14.16 -17.89 -9.01
N ALA A 9 14.88 -18.12 -7.91
CA ALA A 9 14.30 -18.62 -6.67
C ALA A 9 13.40 -17.56 -6.03
N PHE A 10 13.84 -16.30 -6.00
CA PHE A 10 13.08 -15.17 -5.50
C PHE A 10 11.78 -14.98 -6.30
N CYS A 11 11.85 -14.90 -7.63
CA CYS A 11 10.66 -14.73 -8.46
C CYS A 11 9.68 -15.90 -8.28
N ARG A 12 10.16 -17.14 -8.26
CA ARG A 12 9.30 -18.32 -7.99
C ARG A 12 8.63 -18.25 -6.64
N LYS A 13 9.35 -17.82 -5.60
CA LYS A 13 8.83 -17.67 -4.25
C LYS A 13 7.68 -16.66 -4.19
N ILE A 14 7.90 -15.44 -4.71
CA ILE A 14 6.87 -14.39 -4.68
C ILE A 14 5.66 -14.74 -5.57
N SER A 15 5.85 -15.42 -6.70
CA SER A 15 4.73 -15.95 -7.49
C SER A 15 3.93 -17.01 -6.72
N GLY A 16 4.62 -17.85 -5.94
CA GLY A 16 3.99 -18.84 -5.06
C GLY A 16 3.17 -18.18 -3.95
N GLU A 17 3.73 -17.19 -3.27
CA GLU A 17 3.02 -16.40 -2.25
C GLU A 17 1.78 -15.70 -2.82
N LEU A 18 1.90 -15.08 -4.00
CA LEU A 18 0.76 -14.43 -4.66
C LEU A 18 -0.33 -15.45 -5.00
N THR A 19 0.04 -16.66 -5.43
CA THR A 19 -0.91 -17.72 -5.75
C THR A 19 -1.67 -18.18 -4.51
N ILE A 20 -0.97 -18.37 -3.38
CA ILE A 20 -1.57 -18.74 -2.10
C ILE A 20 -2.50 -17.63 -1.62
N PHE A 21 -2.05 -16.38 -1.62
CA PHE A 21 -2.87 -15.23 -1.22
C PHE A 21 -4.16 -15.13 -2.06
N ARG A 22 -4.06 -15.25 -3.39
CA ARG A 22 -5.24 -15.24 -4.27
C ARG A 22 -6.19 -16.40 -3.97
N TYR A 23 -5.65 -17.58 -3.69
CA TYR A 23 -6.45 -18.74 -3.33
C TYR A 23 -7.23 -18.49 -2.03
N GLU A 24 -6.58 -17.94 -1.00
CA GLU A 24 -7.19 -17.61 0.29
C GLU A 24 -8.29 -16.55 0.14
N VAL A 25 -8.03 -15.47 -0.60
CA VAL A 25 -9.03 -14.43 -0.89
C VAL A 25 -10.27 -15.01 -1.59
N LEU A 26 -10.07 -15.91 -2.56
CA LEU A 26 -11.17 -16.53 -3.30
C LEU A 26 -11.99 -17.53 -2.47
N GLN A 27 -11.54 -17.93 -1.28
CA GLN A 27 -12.36 -18.71 -0.35
C GLN A 27 -13.37 -17.84 0.43
N GLY A 28 -13.23 -16.51 0.39
CA GLY A 28 -14.14 -15.58 1.05
C GLY A 28 -15.48 -15.40 0.32
N GLU A 29 -16.47 -14.90 1.03
CA GLU A 29 -17.73 -14.43 0.42
C GLU A 29 -17.47 -13.16 -0.42
N LYS A 30 -18.41 -12.82 -1.31
CA LYS A 30 -18.26 -11.69 -2.24
C LYS A 30 -17.96 -10.39 -1.51
N GLU A 31 -18.67 -10.15 -0.41
CA GLU A 31 -18.55 -8.97 0.45
C GLU A 31 -17.13 -8.86 1.02
N ALA A 32 -16.58 -9.96 1.54
CA ALA A 32 -15.20 -10.01 2.05
C ALA A 32 -14.16 -9.75 0.94
N ILE A 33 -14.42 -10.22 -0.28
CA ILE A 33 -13.55 -9.94 -1.44
C ILE A 33 -13.58 -8.44 -1.79
N TYR A 34 -14.77 -7.80 -1.76
CA TYR A 34 -14.87 -6.36 -2.01
C TYR A 34 -14.18 -5.54 -0.93
N GLU A 35 -14.30 -5.92 0.35
CA GLU A 35 -13.58 -5.28 1.45
C GLU A 35 -12.05 -5.43 1.31
N ALA A 36 -11.59 -6.57 0.79
CA ALA A 36 -10.19 -6.83 0.54
C ALA A 36 -9.64 -6.21 -0.78
N ALA A 37 -10.47 -5.55 -1.59
CA ALA A 37 -10.08 -5.07 -2.92
C ALA A 37 -8.81 -4.21 -2.92
N TYR A 38 -8.69 -3.30 -1.94
CA TYR A 38 -7.50 -2.46 -1.79
C TYR A 38 -6.25 -3.28 -1.46
N GLN A 39 -6.37 -4.24 -0.55
CA GLN A 39 -5.26 -5.13 -0.20
C GLN A 39 -4.84 -5.99 -1.40
N ILE A 40 -5.81 -6.50 -2.17
CA ILE A 40 -5.55 -7.31 -3.36
C ILE A 40 -4.75 -6.52 -4.39
N ASP A 41 -5.22 -5.32 -4.73
CA ASP A 41 -4.56 -4.44 -5.70
C ASP A 41 -3.16 -4.04 -5.25
N SER A 42 -3.01 -3.70 -3.96
CA SER A 42 -1.71 -3.32 -3.38
C SER A 42 -0.71 -4.49 -3.41
N ILE A 43 -1.13 -5.71 -3.05
CA ILE A 43 -0.25 -6.89 -3.07
C ILE A 43 0.16 -7.26 -4.50
N ILE A 44 -0.75 -7.14 -5.48
CA ILE A 44 -0.42 -7.33 -6.90
C ILE A 44 0.62 -6.31 -7.35
N SER A 45 0.40 -5.02 -7.04
CA SER A 45 1.33 -3.93 -7.37
C SER A 45 2.73 -4.16 -6.77
N ILE A 46 2.80 -4.58 -5.49
CA ILE A 46 4.06 -4.92 -4.82
C ILE A 46 4.75 -6.09 -5.54
N TYR A 47 4.02 -7.14 -5.88
CA TYR A 47 4.57 -8.28 -6.61
C TYR A 47 5.17 -7.86 -7.97
N GLU A 48 4.44 -7.08 -8.75
CA GLU A 48 4.89 -6.65 -10.09
C GLU A 48 6.17 -5.80 -10.00
N LEU A 49 6.23 -4.87 -9.05
CA LEU A 49 7.42 -4.06 -8.78
C LEU A 49 8.61 -4.92 -8.35
N LEU A 50 8.41 -5.91 -7.46
CA LEU A 50 9.48 -6.81 -7.04
C LEU A 50 10.02 -7.66 -8.19
N VAL A 51 9.15 -8.10 -9.11
CA VAL A 51 9.57 -8.82 -10.32
C VAL A 51 10.40 -7.90 -11.22
N GLU A 52 10.00 -6.65 -11.43
CA GLU A 52 10.80 -5.70 -12.22
C GLU A 52 12.16 -5.42 -11.57
N MET A 53 12.16 -5.24 -10.25
CA MET A 53 13.35 -4.93 -9.47
C MET A 53 14.31 -6.10 -9.32
N SER A 54 13.86 -7.36 -9.48
CA SER A 54 14.62 -8.57 -9.14
C SER A 54 16.03 -8.60 -9.75
N SER A 55 16.15 -8.17 -11.00
CA SER A 55 17.41 -8.13 -11.75
C SER A 55 18.43 -7.13 -11.18
N ARG A 56 17.94 -6.09 -10.49
CA ARG A 56 18.72 -4.96 -9.93
C ARG A 56 19.06 -5.14 -8.45
N LEU A 57 18.36 -6.01 -7.71
CA LEU A 57 18.61 -6.25 -6.28
C LEU A 57 20.02 -6.81 -6.03
N SER A 58 20.70 -6.45 -4.94
CA SER A 58 22.00 -7.05 -4.63
C SER A 58 21.86 -8.55 -4.32
N THR A 59 22.97 -9.29 -4.34
CA THR A 59 22.95 -10.72 -4.05
C THR A 59 22.52 -10.98 -2.62
N GLU A 60 22.99 -10.14 -1.68
CA GLU A 60 22.67 -10.19 -0.26
C GLU A 60 21.17 -9.93 -0.03
N THR A 61 20.59 -8.96 -0.74
CA THR A 61 19.14 -8.70 -0.68
C THR A 61 18.33 -9.87 -1.21
N LEU A 62 18.75 -10.49 -2.32
CA LEU A 62 18.09 -11.68 -2.86
C LEU A 62 18.15 -12.86 -1.90
N GLU A 63 19.31 -13.11 -1.28
CA GLU A 63 19.47 -14.16 -0.26
C GLU A 63 18.51 -13.95 0.91
N ALA A 64 18.47 -12.73 1.46
CA ALA A 64 17.56 -12.38 2.54
C ALA A 64 16.09 -12.55 2.12
N ALA A 65 15.72 -12.06 0.95
CA ALA A 65 14.33 -12.09 0.45
C ALA A 65 13.84 -13.50 0.10
N VAL A 66 14.73 -14.39 -0.36
CA VAL A 66 14.42 -15.81 -0.58
C VAL A 66 14.16 -16.54 0.73
N MET A 67 14.90 -16.21 1.79
CA MET A 67 14.74 -16.84 3.10
C MET A 67 13.58 -16.28 3.93
N PHE A 68 13.16 -15.03 3.66
CA PHE A 68 12.13 -14.36 4.43
C PHE A 68 10.72 -14.87 4.07
N PRO A 69 9.93 -15.42 5.02
CA PRO A 69 8.60 -15.95 4.71
C PRO A 69 7.56 -14.83 4.48
N ASN A 70 6.59 -15.06 3.59
CA ASN A 70 5.43 -14.18 3.38
C ASN A 70 5.80 -12.71 3.08
N ILE A 71 6.82 -12.51 2.24
CA ILE A 71 7.40 -11.19 1.96
C ILE A 71 6.38 -10.24 1.33
N LEU A 72 5.44 -10.73 0.52
CA LEU A 72 4.42 -9.86 -0.10
C LEU A 72 3.49 -9.24 0.94
N THR A 73 3.00 -10.06 1.88
CA THR A 73 2.10 -9.59 2.95
C THR A 73 2.86 -8.71 3.94
N PHE A 74 4.12 -9.06 4.24
CA PHE A 74 4.98 -8.24 5.08
C PHE A 74 5.17 -6.84 4.48
N LEU A 75 5.60 -6.74 3.22
CA LEU A 75 5.84 -5.46 2.56
C LEU A 75 4.58 -4.61 2.43
N TYR A 76 3.42 -5.23 2.20
CA TYR A 76 2.13 -4.54 2.24
C TYR A 76 1.87 -3.88 3.60
N ARG A 77 2.07 -4.62 4.70
CA ARG A 77 1.87 -4.10 6.05
C ARG A 77 2.86 -2.99 6.40
N GLU A 78 4.12 -3.17 6.02
CA GLU A 78 5.13 -2.11 6.21
C GLU A 78 4.74 -0.87 5.41
N TRP A 79 4.32 -1.01 4.16
CA TRP A 79 3.89 0.11 3.32
C TRP A 79 2.69 0.87 3.90
N LEU A 80 1.70 0.18 4.47
CA LEU A 80 0.58 0.83 5.16
C LEU A 80 1.01 1.71 6.34
N GLY A 81 2.19 1.45 6.91
CA GLY A 81 2.77 2.25 7.99
C GLY A 81 3.49 3.52 7.52
N TYR A 82 3.68 3.71 6.21
CA TYR A 82 4.28 4.92 5.67
C TYR A 82 3.27 6.06 5.78
N GLU A 83 3.69 7.17 6.37
CA GLU A 83 2.85 8.36 6.52
C GLU A 83 2.55 8.96 5.15
N ASP A 84 1.28 8.93 4.75
CA ASP A 84 0.84 9.51 3.49
C ASP A 84 0.70 11.03 3.64
N SER A 85 1.62 11.78 3.00
CA SER A 85 1.59 13.24 2.98
C SER A 85 0.28 13.79 2.41
N TYR A 86 -0.42 13.02 1.57
CA TYR A 86 -1.71 13.40 1.01
C TYR A 86 -2.78 13.63 2.08
N THR A 87 -2.82 12.79 3.13
CA THR A 87 -3.79 12.95 4.22
C THR A 87 -3.50 14.23 5.01
N ALA A 88 -2.22 14.53 5.25
CA ALA A 88 -1.80 15.77 5.89
C ALA A 88 -2.16 17.01 5.04
N ASP A 89 -1.98 16.93 3.72
CA ASP A 89 -2.34 18.00 2.78
C ASP A 89 -3.85 18.25 2.74
N ILE A 90 -4.67 17.19 2.74
CA ILE A 90 -6.13 17.29 2.85
C ILE A 90 -6.51 17.94 4.18
N GLN A 91 -5.96 17.45 5.29
CA GLN A 91 -6.28 17.97 6.62
C GLN A 91 -5.99 19.47 6.71
N TYR A 92 -4.83 19.89 6.20
CA TYR A 92 -4.46 21.30 6.13
C TYR A 92 -5.45 22.13 5.29
N CYS A 93 -5.87 21.61 4.13
CA CYS A 93 -6.86 22.25 3.29
C CYS A 93 -8.21 22.42 4.02
N LEU A 94 -8.70 21.34 4.64
CA LEU A 94 -9.96 21.34 5.38
C LEU A 94 -9.93 22.35 6.53
N ASP A 95 -8.87 22.36 7.32
CA ASP A 95 -8.72 23.28 8.45
C ASP A 95 -8.75 24.75 7.98
N LYS A 96 -8.06 25.04 6.88
CA LYS A 96 -8.02 26.38 6.29
C LYS A 96 -9.38 26.84 5.78
N GLU A 97 -10.10 26.00 5.02
CA GLU A 97 -11.38 26.38 4.43
C GLU A 97 -12.50 26.45 5.48
N LEU A 98 -12.50 25.55 6.47
CA LEU A 98 -13.44 25.62 7.61
C LEU A 98 -13.20 26.87 8.46
N ALA A 99 -11.95 27.28 8.65
CA ALA A 99 -11.63 28.52 9.36
C ALA A 99 -12.09 29.78 8.61
N LYS A 100 -12.09 29.77 7.28
CA LYS A 100 -12.67 30.85 6.47
C LYS A 100 -14.19 30.87 6.60
N LEU A 101 -14.86 29.73 6.37
CA LEU A 101 -16.32 29.61 6.51
C LEU A 101 -16.81 30.10 7.88
N ARG A 102 -16.08 29.77 8.95
CA ARG A 102 -16.41 30.24 10.30
C ARG A 102 -16.27 31.76 10.47
N ARG A 103 -15.28 32.38 9.81
CA ARG A 103 -15.11 33.84 9.82
C ARG A 103 -16.24 34.50 9.04
N ASP A 104 -16.46 34.08 7.81
CA ASP A 104 -17.51 34.63 6.94
C ASP A 104 -18.89 34.54 7.60
N TYR A 105 -19.21 33.41 8.24
CA TYR A 105 -20.46 33.26 8.98
C TYR A 105 -20.57 34.19 10.19
N ARG A 106 -19.47 34.47 10.89
CA ARG A 106 -19.46 35.41 12.02
C ARG A 106 -19.72 36.83 11.53
N ASP A 107 -19.02 37.24 10.48
CA ASP A 107 -19.12 38.58 9.92
C ASP A 107 -20.55 38.84 9.41
N MET A 108 -21.15 37.88 8.69
CA MET A 108 -22.56 37.95 8.27
C MET A 108 -23.53 38.03 9.45
N LYS A 109 -23.23 37.36 10.57
CA LYS A 109 -24.08 37.40 11.76
C LYS A 109 -23.98 38.76 12.47
N GLU A 110 -22.80 39.36 12.51
CA GLU A 110 -22.57 40.67 13.12
C GLU A 110 -23.22 41.79 12.28
N GLU A 111 -23.19 41.70 10.94
CA GLU A 111 -23.87 42.64 10.04
C GLU A 111 -25.41 42.58 10.12
N ASN A 112 -26.00 41.42 10.45
CA ASN A 112 -27.45 41.27 10.60
C ASN A 112 -27.97 41.66 12.01
N ILE A 113 -27.09 42.06 12.93
CA ILE A 113 -27.43 42.48 14.30
C ILE A 113 -27.33 44.01 14.47
N VAL A 114 -26.91 44.75 13.42
CA VAL A 114 -26.86 46.23 13.38
C VAL A 114 -28.05 46.82 12.65
#